data_AF-A0A3D4JCC8-F1
#
_entry.id   AF-A0A3D4JCC8-F1
#
_cell.length_a   1.000
_cell.length_b   1.000
_cell.length_c   1.000
_cell.angle_alpha   90.00
_cell.angle_beta   90.00
_cell.angle_gamma   90.00
#
_symmetry.space_group_name_H-M   'P 1'
#
loop_
_entity.id
_entity.type
_entity.pdbx_description
1 polymer ?
#
loop_
_entity_poly.entity_id
_entity_poly.type
_entity_poly.pdbx_seq_one_letter_code
_entity_poly.pdbx_strand_id
1 'polypeptide(L)'
;MFTASLADGFYTTFSTLAAGTKVLGLKSHLQRLYEPAGELNLKPSANEKTLREQIAKLAQENLPNESRLRLILTKDTGDIYIGVQPFMPFPESIYQNGVHVITSQIMRHDPRIKGTDFITQSQDQRKLLNKDVFEILLTKNGKIYEGMT
;
A
#
# COMPACT_ATOMS: atom_id res chain seq x y z
N MET A 1 -11.82 -5.21 -4.76
CA MET A 1 -10.52 -4.92 -4.13
C MET A 1 -10.06 -6.18 -3.41
N PHE A 2 -9.09 -6.94 -3.95
CA PHE A 2 -8.66 -8.26 -3.43
C PHE A 2 -8.12 -8.22 -1.99
N THR A 3 -7.62 -7.07 -1.54
CA THR A 3 -7.07 -6.90 -0.19
C THR A 3 -8.10 -7.11 0.93
N ALA A 4 -9.38 -6.81 0.71
CA ALA A 4 -10.41 -6.94 1.74
C ALA A 4 -10.90 -8.39 1.95
N SER A 5 -10.51 -9.31 1.07
CA SER A 5 -10.85 -10.74 1.15
C SER A 5 -9.72 -11.60 1.71
N LEU A 6 -8.60 -11.00 2.11
CA LEU A 6 -7.46 -11.70 2.69
C LEU A 6 -7.46 -11.55 4.22
N ALA A 7 -6.84 -12.53 4.89
CA ALA A 7 -6.57 -12.47 6.32
C ALA A 7 -5.70 -11.27 6.68
N ASP A 8 -5.73 -10.87 7.96
CA ASP A 8 -4.95 -9.72 8.42
C ASP A 8 -3.46 -9.92 8.17
N GLY A 9 -2.79 -8.86 7.71
CA GLY A 9 -1.43 -8.95 7.19
C GLY A 9 -0.68 -7.63 7.20
N PHE A 10 0.62 -7.71 7.03
CA PHE A 10 1.47 -6.57 6.69
C PHE A 10 1.38 -6.33 5.19
N TYR A 11 1.27 -5.07 4.77
CA TYR A 11 1.24 -4.77 3.33
C TYR A 11 2.13 -3.60 2.93
N THR A 12 2.53 -3.61 1.67
CA THR A 12 3.23 -2.51 1.03
C THR A 12 2.68 -2.31 -0.38
N THR A 13 2.80 -1.10 -0.90
CA THR A 13 2.38 -0.78 -2.27
C THR A 13 3.39 0.16 -2.87
N PHE A 14 3.79 -0.11 -4.12
CA PHE A 14 4.73 0.69 -4.89
C PHE A 14 4.41 0.59 -6.37
N SER A 15 4.97 1.49 -7.16
CA SER A 15 4.90 1.41 -8.62
C SER A 15 6.27 1.08 -9.20
N THR A 16 6.28 0.38 -10.32
CA THR A 16 7.46 0.37 -11.19
C THR A 16 7.60 1.70 -11.92
N LEU A 17 8.81 2.02 -12.34
CA LEU A 17 9.21 3.24 -13.04
C LEU A 17 10.11 2.86 -14.21
N ALA A 18 10.44 3.84 -15.06
CA ALA A 18 11.40 3.69 -16.15
C ALA A 18 11.01 2.53 -17.07
N ALA A 19 9.83 2.66 -17.69
CA ALA A 19 9.23 1.66 -18.55
C ALA A 19 9.05 0.29 -17.86
N GLY A 20 8.67 0.30 -16.58
CA GLY A 20 8.38 -0.91 -15.81
C GLY A 20 9.59 -1.66 -15.24
N THR A 21 10.80 -1.15 -15.42
CA THR A 21 12.04 -1.89 -15.08
C THR A 21 12.66 -1.56 -13.72
N LYS A 22 12.24 -0.47 -13.08
CA LYS A 22 12.82 0.01 -11.83
C LYS A 22 11.76 0.20 -10.76
N VAL A 23 12.16 0.15 -9.49
CA VAL A 23 11.30 0.51 -8.35
C VAL A 23 12.10 1.44 -7.45
N LEU A 24 11.50 2.56 -7.07
CA LEU A 24 12.10 3.46 -6.09
C LEU A 24 11.96 2.85 -4.69
N GLY A 25 13.07 2.71 -3.96
CA GLY A 25 13.03 2.27 -2.56
C GLY A 25 12.56 0.83 -2.32
N LEU A 26 12.75 -0.10 -3.27
CA LEU A 26 12.27 -1.48 -3.16
C LEU A 26 12.67 -2.15 -1.82
N LYS A 27 13.92 -1.95 -1.37
CA LYS A 27 14.39 -2.49 -0.09
C LYS A 27 13.51 -2.06 1.07
N SER A 28 13.22 -0.75 1.18
CA SER A 28 12.35 -0.21 2.23
C SER A 28 10.92 -0.74 2.14
N HIS A 29 10.41 -0.98 0.93
CA HIS A 29 9.10 -1.62 0.76
C HIS A 29 9.08 -3.04 1.29
N LEU A 30 10.13 -3.84 1.07
CA LEU A 30 10.22 -5.22 1.55
C LEU A 30 10.45 -5.28 3.07
N GLN A 31 11.24 -4.36 3.62
CA GLN A 31 11.44 -4.23 5.07
C GLN A 31 10.13 -4.03 5.83
N ARG A 32 9.18 -3.25 5.27
CA ARG A 32 7.84 -3.08 5.86
C ARG A 32 7.03 -4.37 6.01
N LEU A 33 7.42 -5.45 5.32
CA LEU A 33 6.83 -6.78 5.48
C LEU A 33 7.66 -7.63 6.45
N TYR A 34 8.97 -7.69 6.23
CA TYR A 34 9.85 -8.64 6.89
C TYR A 34 10.27 -8.22 8.31
N GLU A 35 10.44 -6.93 8.60
CA GLU A 35 10.80 -6.44 9.93
C GLU A 35 9.73 -6.79 10.98
N PRO A 36 8.46 -6.39 10.80
CA PRO A 36 7.43 -6.74 11.79
C PRO A 36 7.12 -8.25 11.81
N ALA A 37 7.34 -8.98 10.71
CA ALA A 37 7.25 -10.43 10.72
C ALA A 37 8.32 -11.07 11.62
N GLY A 38 9.55 -10.56 11.57
CA GLY A 38 10.63 -10.98 12.46
C GLY A 38 10.32 -10.70 13.94
N GLU A 39 9.77 -9.52 14.25
CA GLU A 39 9.36 -9.15 15.61
C GLU A 39 8.27 -10.09 16.17
N LEU A 40 7.38 -10.60 15.30
CA LEU A 40 6.32 -11.55 15.67
C LEU A 40 6.74 -13.02 15.59
N ASN A 41 8.01 -13.33 15.26
CA ASN A 41 8.46 -14.69 14.94
C ASN A 41 7.61 -15.39 13.86
N LEU A 42 6.98 -14.61 12.98
CA LEU A 42 6.24 -15.11 11.84
C LEU A 42 7.23 -15.60 10.79
N LYS A 43 6.98 -16.76 10.19
CA LYS A 43 7.81 -17.32 9.12
C LYS A 43 7.16 -17.06 7.76
N PRO A 44 7.67 -16.13 6.94
CA PRO A 44 7.13 -15.90 5.61
C PRO A 44 7.37 -17.08 4.68
N SER A 45 6.40 -17.35 3.81
CA SER A 45 6.43 -18.38 2.76
C SER A 45 7.56 -18.20 1.74
N ALA A 46 8.09 -16.97 1.58
CA ALA A 46 9.22 -16.67 0.73
C ALA A 46 10.19 -15.67 1.40
N ASN A 47 11.49 -15.89 1.22
CA ASN A 47 12.51 -14.92 1.61
C ASN A 47 12.59 -13.74 0.63
N GLU A 48 13.30 -12.68 1.02
CA GLU A 48 13.41 -11.45 0.23
C GLU A 48 13.92 -11.69 -1.19
N LYS A 49 14.92 -12.56 -1.37
CA LYS A 49 15.50 -12.87 -2.68
C LYS A 49 14.44 -13.49 -3.60
N THR A 50 13.77 -14.54 -3.14
CA THR A 50 12.71 -15.22 -3.90
C THR A 50 11.59 -14.25 -4.25
N LEU A 51 11.16 -13.42 -3.29
CA LEU A 51 10.11 -12.43 -3.53
C LEU A 51 10.51 -11.40 -4.60
N ARG A 52 11.75 -10.91 -4.59
CA ARG A 52 12.27 -10.00 -5.62
C ARG A 52 12.27 -10.62 -7.02
N GLU A 53 12.64 -11.89 -7.13
CA GLU A 53 12.62 -12.63 -8.40
C GLU A 53 11.18 -12.78 -8.93
N GLN A 54 10.22 -13.11 -8.07
CA GLN A 54 8.82 -13.22 -8.46
C GLN A 54 8.21 -11.87 -8.85
N ILE A 55 8.53 -10.80 -8.12
CA ILE A 55 8.13 -9.43 -8.48
C ILE A 55 8.64 -9.06 -9.87
N ALA A 56 9.92 -9.32 -10.15
CA ALA A 56 10.52 -9.01 -11.44
C ALA A 56 9.86 -9.81 -12.57
N LYS A 57 9.60 -11.11 -12.36
CA LYS A 57 8.92 -11.97 -13.32
C LYS A 57 7.51 -11.47 -13.63
N LEU A 58 6.71 -11.15 -12.62
CA LEU A 58 5.34 -10.68 -12.80
C LEU A 58 5.28 -9.29 -13.44
N ALA A 59 6.22 -8.40 -13.12
CA ALA A 59 6.27 -7.07 -13.70
C ALA A 59 6.64 -7.09 -15.21
N GLN A 60 7.32 -8.14 -15.69
CA GLN A 60 7.66 -8.27 -17.11
C GLN A 60 6.43 -8.31 -18.01
N GLU A 61 5.31 -8.86 -17.54
CA GLU A 61 4.08 -8.99 -18.32
C GLU A 61 3.46 -7.64 -18.71
N ASN A 62 3.77 -6.58 -17.97
CA ASN A 62 3.26 -5.23 -18.24
C ASN A 62 4.25 -4.34 -18.99
N LEU A 63 5.46 -4.82 -19.33
CA LEU A 63 6.42 -4.01 -20.07
C LEU A 63 5.86 -3.62 -21.46
N PRO A 64 6.18 -2.41 -21.97
CA PRO A 64 7.03 -1.39 -21.36
C PRO A 64 6.26 -0.44 -20.41
N ASN A 65 5.03 -0.76 -20.03
CA ASN A 65 4.22 0.07 -19.15
C ASN A 65 4.59 -0.13 -17.68
N GLU A 66 4.21 0.86 -16.87
CA GLU A 66 4.39 0.80 -15.42
C GLU A 66 3.26 -0.01 -14.76
N SER A 67 3.60 -0.66 -13.66
CA SER A 67 2.69 -1.43 -12.82
C SER A 67 2.62 -0.85 -11.42
N ARG A 68 1.44 -0.87 -10.81
CA ARG A 68 1.25 -0.74 -9.36
C ARG A 68 1.23 -2.14 -8.75
N LEU A 69 2.18 -2.40 -7.86
CA LEU A 69 2.27 -3.66 -7.12
C LEU A 69 1.82 -3.45 -5.68
N ARG A 70 1.04 -4.40 -5.17
CA ARG A 70 0.69 -4.52 -3.75
C ARG A 70 1.13 -5.88 -3.26
N LEU A 71 1.94 -5.90 -2.21
CA LEU A 71 2.38 -7.12 -1.55
C LEU A 71 1.67 -7.21 -0.20
N ILE A 72 1.22 -8.40 0.18
CA ILE A 72 0.57 -8.67 1.46
C ILE A 72 1.21 -9.93 2.05
N LEU A 73 1.70 -9.84 3.28
CA LEU A 73 2.17 -10.96 4.09
C LEU A 73 1.13 -11.24 5.18
N THR A 74 0.44 -12.37 5.11
CA THR A 74 -0.61 -12.73 6.07
C THR A 74 0.00 -13.16 7.42
N LYS A 75 -0.62 -12.75 8.52
CA LYS A 75 -0.12 -13.04 9.88
C LYS A 75 -0.44 -14.44 10.38
N ASP A 76 -1.47 -15.08 9.82
CA ASP A 76 -1.96 -16.39 10.22
C ASP A 76 -1.16 -17.54 9.58
N THR A 77 -0.88 -17.44 8.28
CA THR A 77 -0.18 -18.48 7.51
C THR A 77 1.25 -18.11 7.11
N GLY A 78 1.58 -16.81 7.07
CA GLY A 78 2.85 -16.34 6.51
C GLY A 78 2.88 -16.32 4.98
N ASP A 79 1.73 -16.48 4.32
CA ASP A 79 1.64 -16.45 2.86
C ASP A 79 1.89 -15.04 2.33
N ILE A 80 2.59 -14.96 1.19
CA ILE A 80 2.83 -13.69 0.49
C ILE A 80 2.00 -13.66 -0.80
N TYR A 81 1.10 -12.70 -0.88
CA TYR A 81 0.29 -12.42 -2.06
C TYR A 81 0.85 -11.20 -2.81
N ILE A 82 0.90 -11.30 -4.14
CA ILE A 82 1.34 -10.22 -5.04
C ILE A 82 0.16 -9.84 -5.93
N GLY A 83 -0.39 -8.64 -5.72
CA GLY A 83 -1.34 -8.02 -6.64
C GLY A 83 -0.61 -7.11 -7.61
N VAL A 84 -0.79 -7.33 -8.92
CA VAL A 84 -0.22 -6.50 -9.98
C VAL A 84 -1.35 -5.85 -10.77
N GLN A 85 -1.25 -4.54 -10.98
CA GLN A 85 -2.20 -3.76 -11.77
C GLN A 85 -1.42 -2.79 -12.67
N PRO A 86 -1.93 -2.42 -13.85
CA PRO A 86 -1.36 -1.30 -14.61
C PRO A 86 -1.31 -0.03 -13.74
N PHE A 87 -0.22 0.72 -13.83
CA PHE A 87 -0.11 2.01 -13.19
C PHE A 87 -0.94 3.03 -13.98
N MET A 88 -1.89 3.65 -13.29
CA MET A 88 -2.74 4.71 -13.83
C MET A 88 -2.40 6.00 -13.08
N PRO A 89 -1.62 6.92 -13.66
CA PRO A 89 -1.34 8.20 -13.03
C PRO A 89 -2.63 9.02 -12.91
N PHE A 90 -2.66 9.93 -11.94
CA PHE A 90 -3.73 10.92 -11.89
C PHE A 90 -3.61 11.90 -13.08
N PRO A 91 -4.72 12.51 -13.54
CA PRO A 91 -4.67 13.56 -14.55
C PRO A 91 -3.76 14.70 -14.09
N GLU A 92 -3.06 15.34 -15.03
CA GLU A 92 -2.13 16.44 -14.75
C GLU A 92 -2.76 17.58 -13.94
N SER A 93 -4.04 17.85 -14.18
CA SER A 93 -4.81 18.87 -13.46
C SER A 93 -4.83 18.69 -11.94
N ILE A 94 -4.75 17.45 -11.45
CA ILE A 94 -4.68 17.15 -10.00
C ILE A 94 -3.38 17.72 -9.40
N TYR A 95 -2.27 17.64 -10.15
CA TYR A 95 -0.98 18.15 -9.69
C TYR A 95 -0.86 19.66 -9.87
N GLN A 96 -1.43 20.22 -10.95
CA GLN A 96 -1.33 21.64 -11.28
C GLN A 96 -2.31 22.52 -10.48
N ASN A 97 -3.55 22.06 -10.32
CA ASN A 97 -4.62 22.86 -9.71
C ASN A 97 -4.83 22.55 -8.22
N GLY A 98 -4.17 21.51 -7.72
CA GLY A 98 -4.39 21.00 -6.38
C GLY A 98 -5.71 20.22 -6.25
N VAL A 99 -6.00 19.83 -5.01
CA VAL A 99 -7.15 18.99 -4.67
C VAL A 99 -7.82 19.50 -3.40
N HIS A 100 -9.12 19.22 -3.27
CA HIS A 100 -9.85 19.48 -2.04
C HIS A 100 -9.73 18.28 -1.09
N VAL A 101 -9.41 18.58 0.16
CA VAL A 101 -9.23 17.61 1.24
C VAL A 101 -10.07 18.00 2.45
N ILE A 102 -10.54 17.01 3.20
CA ILE A 102 -11.25 17.21 4.46
C ILE A 102 -10.47 16.60 5.63
N THR A 103 -10.81 16.92 6.86
CA THR A 103 -10.18 16.35 8.06
C THR A 103 -11.08 15.34 8.77
N SER A 104 -10.48 14.32 9.37
CA SER A 104 -11.17 13.36 10.24
C SER A 104 -10.38 13.12 11.53
N GLN A 105 -11.07 12.77 12.62
CA GLN A 105 -10.48 12.52 13.96
C GLN A 105 -10.12 11.04 14.20
N ILE A 106 -10.04 10.24 13.13
CA ILE A 106 -9.74 8.80 13.22
C ILE A 106 -8.24 8.56 13.30
N MET A 107 -7.86 7.51 14.01
CA MET A 107 -6.46 7.20 14.31
C MET A 107 -6.12 5.77 13.92
N ARG A 108 -4.91 5.55 13.37
CA ARG A 108 -4.26 4.24 13.29
C ARG A 108 -3.75 3.86 14.68
N HIS A 109 -3.93 2.61 15.12
CA HIS A 109 -3.43 2.17 16.42
C HIS A 109 -1.90 2.24 16.52
N ASP A 110 -1.20 1.79 15.47
CA ASP A 110 0.24 2.04 15.26
C ASP A 110 0.48 2.44 13.80
N PRO A 111 0.83 3.70 13.48
CA PRO A 111 1.03 4.15 12.11
C PRO A 111 2.27 3.52 11.43
N ARG A 112 3.19 2.93 12.20
CA ARG A 112 4.37 2.25 11.65
C ARG A 112 4.01 0.89 11.06
N ILE A 113 2.94 0.28 11.55
CA ILE A 113 2.44 -1.00 11.07
C ILE A 113 1.38 -0.72 10.02
N LYS A 114 1.72 -1.00 8.75
CA LYS A 114 0.74 -0.92 7.66
C LYS A 114 -0.08 -2.23 7.64
N GLY A 115 -1.03 -2.31 8.58
CA GLY A 115 -1.97 -3.43 8.73
C GLY A 115 -3.20 -3.30 7.83
N THR A 116 -3.72 -4.43 7.38
CA THR A 116 -4.97 -4.48 6.59
C THR A 116 -6.22 -4.16 7.40
N ASP A 117 -6.19 -4.36 8.71
CA ASP A 117 -7.22 -3.96 9.67
C ASP A 117 -7.66 -2.49 9.56
N PHE A 118 -6.72 -1.57 9.35
CA PHE A 118 -7.03 -0.15 9.17
C PHE A 118 -7.84 0.13 7.90
N ILE A 119 -7.68 -0.68 6.84
CA ILE A 119 -8.48 -0.53 5.61
C ILE A 119 -9.95 -0.75 5.92
N THR A 120 -10.25 -1.77 6.72
CA THR A 120 -11.61 -2.07 7.17
C THR A 120 -12.14 -1.01 8.13
N GLN A 121 -11.36 -0.58 9.11
CA GLN A 121 -11.76 0.46 10.07
C GLN A 121 -12.06 1.82 9.42
N SER A 122 -11.36 2.15 8.33
CA SER A 122 -11.52 3.41 7.60
C SER A 122 -12.58 3.37 6.49
N GLN A 123 -13.29 2.25 6.32
CA GLN A 123 -14.17 2.02 5.17
C GLN A 123 -15.32 3.02 5.10
N ASP A 124 -15.92 3.39 6.23
CA ASP A 124 -17.04 4.34 6.25
C ASP A 124 -16.61 5.75 5.87
N GLN A 125 -15.40 6.17 6.25
CA GLN A 125 -14.88 7.49 5.88
C GLN A 125 -14.38 7.50 4.45
N ARG A 126 -13.91 6.37 3.92
CA ARG A 126 -13.64 6.22 2.48
C ARG A 126 -14.87 6.45 1.61
N LYS A 127 -16.09 6.29 2.14
CA LYS A 127 -17.34 6.64 1.41
C LYS A 127 -17.50 8.15 1.20
N LEU A 128 -16.81 8.98 1.99
CA LEU A 128 -16.81 10.43 1.81
C LEU A 128 -15.93 10.87 0.63
N LEU A 129 -14.98 10.02 0.21
CA LEU A 129 -14.17 10.28 -0.97
C LEU A 129 -15.05 10.23 -2.21
N ASN A 130 -15.04 11.32 -2.99
CA ASN A 130 -15.85 11.45 -4.20
C ASN A 130 -15.16 12.42 -5.17
N LYS A 131 -15.88 12.95 -6.17
CA LYS A 131 -15.28 13.89 -7.14
C LYS A 131 -14.84 15.22 -6.53
N ASP A 132 -15.44 15.61 -5.41
CA ASP A 132 -15.16 16.86 -4.69
C ASP A 132 -14.14 16.65 -3.56
N VAL A 133 -14.21 15.53 -2.83
CA VAL A 133 -13.25 15.22 -1.75
C VAL A 133 -12.24 14.17 -2.22
N PHE A 134 -11.00 14.62 -2.44
CA PHE A 134 -9.93 13.78 -2.97
C PHE A 134 -9.25 12.91 -1.91
N GLU A 135 -9.00 13.46 -0.72
CA GLU A 135 -8.34 12.75 0.38
C GLU A 135 -8.83 13.26 1.75
N ILE A 136 -8.69 12.42 2.76
CA ILE A 136 -8.98 12.77 4.15
C ILE A 136 -7.67 12.85 4.93
N LEU A 137 -7.42 13.99 5.55
CA LEU A 137 -6.33 14.20 6.49
C LEU A 137 -6.75 13.72 7.89
N LEU A 138 -5.97 12.81 8.46
CA LEU A 138 -6.15 12.32 9.81
C LEU A 138 -5.57 13.34 10.79
N THR A 139 -6.37 13.70 11.79
CA THR A 139 -6.04 14.73 12.78
C THR A 139 -6.32 14.22 14.19
N LYS A 140 -5.58 14.74 15.16
CA LYS A 140 -5.82 14.50 16.59
C LYS A 140 -5.27 15.65 17.42
N ASN A 141 -6.04 16.10 18.40
CA ASN A 141 -5.64 17.19 19.32
C ASN A 141 -5.17 18.45 18.58
N GLY A 142 -5.88 18.84 17.52
CA GLY A 142 -5.54 20.01 16.70
C GLY A 142 -4.28 19.87 15.83
N LYS A 143 -3.69 18.67 15.73
CA LYS A 143 -2.51 18.38 14.91
C LYS A 143 -2.86 17.49 13.72
N ILE A 144 -2.20 17.73 12.60
CA ILE A 144 -2.27 16.90 11.39
C ILE A 144 -1.25 15.77 11.50
N TYR A 145 -1.63 14.56 11.13
CA TYR A 145 -0.78 13.37 11.14
C TYR A 145 -0.41 12.98 9.71
N GLU A 146 -1.36 12.41 8.97
CA GLU A 146 -1.14 11.88 7.62
C GLU A 146 -2.45 11.81 6.82
N GLY A 147 -2.36 11.47 5.53
CA GLY A 147 -3.54 11.11 4.72
C GLY A 147 -4.08 9.72 5.07
N MET A 148 -5.32 9.43 4.71
CA MET A 148 -5.99 8.17 5.05
C MET A 148 -5.51 6.95 4.23
N THR A 149 -4.91 7.14 3.06
CA THR A 149 -4.44 6.05 2.17
C THR A 149 -3.09 5.40 2.54
#